data_AF-A0A7C3TCE4-F1
#
_entry.id   AF-A0A7C3TCE4-F1
#
_cell.length_a   1.000
_cell.length_b   1.000
_cell.length_c   1.000
_cell.angle_alpha   90.00
_cell.angle_beta   90.00
_cell.angle_gamma   90.00
#
_symmetry.space_group_name_H-M   'P 1'
#
loop_
_entity.id
_entity.type
_entity.pdbx_description
1 polymer ?
#
loop_
_entity_poly.entity_id
_entity_poly.type
_entity_poly.pdbx_seq_one_letter_code
_entity_poly.pdbx_strand_id
1 'polypeptide(L)'
;MVRVKVSSLASTEVDGETGIRVDLVSTTPRVISTPGGAQDDLSVAQNVIQGLVTGLQQVGLMPKPGQPRMILFLTSKEYSSLGEPQINDIIDLVFENSKITFKKVAGMATSS
;
A
#
# COMPACT_ATOMS: atom_id res chain seq x y z
N MET A 1 2.08 -11.62 -9.06
CA MET A 1 2.67 -10.28 -8.95
C MET A 1 1.67 -9.35 -8.26
N VAL A 2 2.14 -8.43 -7.43
CA VAL A 2 1.29 -7.43 -6.76
C VAL A 2 1.92 -6.06 -6.98
N ARG A 3 1.14 -5.11 -7.52
CA ARG A 3 1.61 -3.75 -7.75
C ARG A 3 1.33 -2.87 -6.55
N VAL A 4 2.39 -2.32 -5.96
CA VAL A 4 2.33 -1.44 -4.80
C VAL A 4 2.85 -0.05 -5.13
N LYS A 5 2.44 0.92 -4.32
CA LYS A 5 2.95 2.29 -4.33
C LYS A 5 3.63 2.57 -3.00
N VAL A 6 4.74 3.29 -3.00
CA VAL A 6 5.32 3.87 -1.79
C VAL A 6 4.38 4.96 -1.28
N SER A 7 3.74 4.73 -0.13
CA SER A 7 2.83 5.69 0.47
C SER A 7 3.51 6.61 1.48
N SER A 8 4.56 6.14 2.15
CA SER A 8 5.26 6.88 3.19
C SER A 8 6.72 6.45 3.29
N LEU A 9 7.58 7.42 3.60
CA LEU A 9 8.97 7.24 4.01
C LEU A 9 9.16 8.03 5.30
N ALA A 10 9.71 7.39 6.33
CA ALA A 10 9.98 8.05 7.60
C ALA A 10 11.34 7.59 8.16
N SER A 11 12.09 8.52 8.76
CA SER A 11 13.25 8.15 9.56
C SER A 11 12.80 7.36 10.80
N THR A 12 13.53 6.30 11.13
CA THR A 12 13.21 5.42 12.26
C THR A 12 14.51 4.79 12.80
N GLU A 13 14.46 4.18 13.98
CA GLU A 13 15.59 3.42 14.50
C GLU A 13 15.50 1.98 14.02
N VAL A 14 16.59 1.46 13.46
CA VAL A 14 16.73 0.05 13.05
C VAL A 14 18.08 -0.42 13.58
N ASP A 15 18.07 -1.47 14.41
CA ASP A 15 19.26 -2.05 15.03
C ASP A 15 20.15 -1.04 15.79
N GLY A 16 19.54 -0.01 16.40
CA GLY A 16 20.26 1.03 17.16
C GLY A 16 20.85 2.16 16.30
N GLU A 17 20.64 2.14 14.98
CA GLU A 17 21.09 3.17 14.05
C GLU A 17 19.91 3.87 13.35
N THR A 18 20.17 5.02 12.73
CA THR A 18 19.18 5.71 11.90
C THR A 18 18.92 4.92 10.61
N GLY A 19 17.69 4.47 10.45
CA GLY A 19 17.16 3.78 9.29
C GLY A 19 15.92 4.45 8.71
N ILE A 20 15.27 3.75 7.79
CA ILE A 20 14.12 4.24 7.04
C ILE A 20 12.98 3.22 7.13
N ARG A 21 11.80 3.68 7.52
CA ARG A 21 10.54 2.96 7.38
C ARG A 21 9.93 3.27 6.01
N VAL A 22 9.61 2.22 5.26
CA VAL A 22 8.96 2.30 3.94
C VAL A 22 7.59 1.63 4.00
N ASP A 23 6.52 2.39 3.76
CA ASP A 23 5.16 1.85 3.71
C ASP A 23 4.74 1.62 2.24
N LEU A 24 4.39 0.37 1.92
CA LEU A 24 3.97 -0.05 0.58
C LEU A 24 2.49 -0.44 0.58
N VAL A 25 1.69 0.26 -0.22
CA VAL A 25 0.25 0.05 -0.31
C VAL A 25 -0.16 -0.50 -1.67
N SER A 26 -1.16 -1.39 -1.69
CA SER A 26 -1.73 -1.93 -2.93
C SER A 26 -2.27 -0.81 -3.81
N THR A 27 -1.91 -0.83 -5.11
CA THR A 27 -2.55 0.00 -6.13
C THR A 27 -3.88 -0.57 -6.61
N THR A 28 -4.10 -1.87 -6.41
CA THR A 28 -5.36 -2.53 -6.78
C THR A 28 -6.49 -2.02 -5.88
N PRO A 29 -7.64 -1.62 -6.46
CA PRO A 29 -8.84 -1.26 -5.70
C PRO A 29 -9.28 -2.41 -4.78
N ARG A 30 -9.75 -2.11 -3.56
CA ARG A 30 -10.40 -3.10 -2.72
C ARG A 30 -11.67 -3.58 -3.43
N VAL A 31 -11.78 -4.88 -3.68
CA VAL A 31 -13.07 -5.52 -3.94
C VAL A 31 -13.71 -5.71 -2.57
N ILE A 32 -14.73 -4.92 -2.25
CA ILE A 32 -15.56 -5.15 -1.06
C ILE A 32 -16.45 -6.34 -1.40
N SER A 33 -16.02 -7.54 -1.03
CA SER A 33 -16.89 -8.71 -1.05
C SER A 33 -17.87 -8.54 0.11
N THR A 34 -19.08 -8.10 -0.16
CA THR A 34 -20.16 -8.09 0.83
C THR A 34 -20.35 -9.52 1.32
N PRO A 35 -20.19 -9.83 2.62
CA PRO A 35 -20.52 -11.16 3.12
C PRO A 35 -22.02 -11.37 2.94
N GLY A 36 -22.39 -12.38 2.15
CA GLY A 36 -23.76 -12.86 2.14
C GLY A 36 -24.01 -13.62 3.44
N GLY A 37 -24.86 -13.07 4.32
CA GLY A 37 -25.49 -13.85 5.38
C GLY A 37 -25.66 -13.16 6.74
N ALA A 38 -26.86 -13.36 7.30
CA ALA A 38 -27.38 -13.00 8.62
C ALA A 38 -27.74 -11.51 8.86
N GLN A 39 -29.06 -11.30 8.86
CA GLN A 39 -29.77 -10.06 9.15
C GLN A 39 -29.80 -9.83 10.68
N ASP A 40 -28.89 -8.98 11.16
CA ASP A 40 -28.95 -8.36 12.49
C ASP A 40 -28.83 -6.83 12.33
N ASP A 41 -29.49 -6.04 13.16
CA ASP A 41 -29.49 -4.55 13.08
C ASP A 41 -28.07 -3.96 13.06
N LEU A 42 -27.11 -4.64 13.71
CA LEU A 42 -25.69 -4.27 13.68
C LEU A 42 -25.07 -4.40 12.28
N SER A 43 -25.47 -5.39 11.50
CA SER A 43 -25.03 -5.58 10.10
C SER A 43 -25.58 -4.50 9.17
N VAL A 44 -26.82 -4.05 9.42
CA VAL A 44 -27.45 -2.96 8.68
C VAL A 44 -26.73 -1.64 8.94
N ALA A 45 -26.44 -1.34 10.21
CA ALA A 45 -25.67 -0.15 10.58
C ALA A 45 -24.26 -0.15 9.95
N GLN A 46 -23.56 -1.29 9.95
CA GLN A 46 -22.26 -1.42 9.30
C GLN A 46 -22.34 -1.20 7.78
N ASN A 47 -23.37 -1.75 7.12
CA ASN A 47 -23.57 -1.57 5.69
C ASN A 47 -23.85 -0.11 5.31
N VAL A 48 -24.62 0.62 6.13
CA VAL A 48 -24.89 2.06 5.93
C VAL A 48 -23.60 2.87 6.08
N ILE A 49 -22.82 2.63 7.14
CA ILE A 49 -21.53 3.30 7.35
C ILE A 49 -20.57 3.01 6.19
N GLN A 50 -20.48 1.74 5.78
CA GLN A 50 -19.63 1.32 4.67
C GLN A 50 -20.05 1.98 3.35
N GLY A 51 -21.36 2.10 3.10
CA GLY A 51 -21.93 2.79 1.94
C GLY A 51 -21.58 4.28 1.91
N LEU A 52 -21.71 4.98 3.04
CA LEU A 52 -21.35 6.39 3.19
C LEU A 52 -19.85 6.61 2.96
N VAL A 53 -19.00 5.80 3.59
CA VAL A 53 -17.54 5.87 3.40
C VAL A 53 -17.17 5.62 1.93
N THR A 54 -17.80 4.63 1.29
CA THR A 54 -17.56 4.32 -0.12
C THR A 54 -17.99 5.47 -1.03
N GLY A 55 -19.14 6.10 -0.76
CA GLY A 55 -19.62 7.27 -1.49
C GLY A 55 -18.66 8.46 -1.37
N LEU A 56 -18.22 8.79 -0.15
CA LEU A 56 -17.24 9.86 0.11
C LEU A 56 -15.91 9.60 -0.60
N GLN A 57 -15.47 8.35 -0.65
CA GLN A 57 -14.27 7.95 -1.37
C GLN A 57 -14.43 8.00 -2.90
N GLN A 58 -15.64 7.80 -3.45
CA GLN A 58 -15.92 7.91 -4.89
C GLN A 58 -15.92 9.36 -5.37
N VAL A 59 -16.43 10.29 -4.55
CA VAL A 59 -16.44 11.72 -4.87
C VAL A 59 -15.14 12.45 -4.50
N GLY A 60 -14.11 11.70 -4.08
CA GLY A 60 -12.77 12.23 -3.78
C GLY A 60 -12.67 13.02 -2.46
N LEU A 61 -13.71 13.02 -1.63
CA LEU A 61 -13.73 13.72 -0.34
C LEU A 61 -13.00 12.96 0.77
N MET A 62 -12.75 11.67 0.57
CA MET A 62 -11.97 10.85 1.50
C MET A 62 -10.89 10.07 0.73
N PRO A 63 -9.59 10.25 1.05
CA PRO A 63 -8.55 9.45 0.43
C PRO A 63 -8.79 7.98 0.81
N LYS A 64 -8.82 7.08 -0.19
CA LYS A 64 -8.81 5.65 0.06
C LYS A 64 -7.45 5.30 0.64
N PRO A 65 -7.32 4.92 1.93
CA PRO A 65 -6.06 4.35 2.39
C PRO A 65 -5.84 3.07 1.57
N GLY A 66 -4.83 3.08 0.71
CA GLY A 66 -4.43 1.87 -0.01
C GLY A 66 -4.23 0.76 1.03
N GLN A 67 -4.66 -0.46 0.72
CA GLN A 67 -4.48 -1.55 1.67
C GLN A 67 -2.97 -1.80 1.84
N PRO A 68 -2.41 -1.66 3.05
CA PRO A 68 -0.99 -1.92 3.26
C PRO A 68 -0.71 -3.36 2.87
N ARG A 69 0.33 -3.54 2.04
CA ARG A 69 0.78 -4.86 1.58
C ARG A 69 2.08 -5.25 2.24
N MET A 70 2.92 -4.27 2.58
CA MET A 70 4.21 -4.49 3.21
C MET A 70 4.69 -3.21 3.89
N ILE A 71 5.33 -3.35 5.03
CA ILE A 71 6.07 -2.28 5.71
C ILE A 71 7.48 -2.81 5.93
N LEU A 72 8.47 -2.03 5.51
CA LEU A 72 9.88 -2.37 5.68
C LEU A 72 10.52 -1.42 6.66
N PHE A 73 11.35 -1.95 7.56
CA PHE A 73 12.25 -1.19 8.41
C PHE A 73 13.66 -1.55 7.96
N LEU A 74 14.34 -0.58 7.36
CA LEU A 74 15.60 -0.82 6.66
C LEU A 74 16.69 0.03 7.29
N THR A 75 17.87 -0.56 7.48
CA THR A 75 19.08 0.23 7.67
C THR A 75 19.31 1.11 6.43
N SER A 76 20.13 2.16 6.58
CA SER A 76 20.48 3.02 5.44
C SER A 76 21.08 2.23 4.27
N LYS A 77 21.89 1.21 4.56
CA LYS A 77 22.50 0.33 3.54
C LYS A 77 21.48 -0.53 2.80
N GLU A 78 20.51 -1.09 3.51
CA GLU A 78 19.45 -1.90 2.89
C GLU A 78 18.50 -1.03 2.06
N TYR A 79 18.18 0.18 2.53
CA TYR A 79 17.38 1.14 1.77
C TYR A 79 18.07 1.53 0.45
N SER A 80 19.38 1.80 0.48
CA SER A 80 20.15 2.02 -0.74
C SER A 80 20.19 0.77 -1.63
N SER A 81 20.30 -0.43 -1.04
CA SER A 81 20.27 -1.70 -1.78
C SER A 81 18.91 -1.99 -2.42
N LEU A 82 17.82 -1.45 -1.86
CA LEU A 82 16.47 -1.51 -2.43
C LEU A 82 16.29 -0.55 -3.63
N GLY A 83 17.25 0.34 -3.88
CA GLY A 83 17.22 1.32 -4.98
C GLY A 83 16.53 2.63 -4.62
N GLU A 84 16.51 2.98 -3.33
CA GLU A 84 16.07 4.28 -2.79
C GLU A 84 14.72 4.75 -3.32
N PRO A 85 13.67 3.91 -3.19
CA PRO A 85 12.37 4.21 -3.78
C PRO A 85 11.75 5.45 -3.16
N GLN A 86 11.19 6.33 -3.99
CA GLN A 86 10.62 7.61 -3.57
C GLN A 86 9.11 7.49 -3.31
N ILE A 87 8.53 8.46 -2.58
CA ILE A 87 7.07 8.54 -2.41
C ILE A 87 6.40 8.58 -3.78
N ASN A 88 5.33 7.79 -3.93
CA ASN A 88 4.61 7.53 -5.18
C ASN A 88 5.30 6.64 -6.21
N ASP A 89 6.53 6.16 -5.98
CA ASP A 89 7.12 5.13 -6.84
C ASP A 89 6.24 3.88 -6.85
N ILE A 90 6.09 3.31 -8.05
CA ILE A 90 5.32 2.10 -8.29
C ILE A 90 6.29 0.93 -8.42
N ILE A 91 6.04 -0.11 -7.63
CA ILE A 91 6.89 -1.30 -7.54
C ILE A 91 6.03 -2.54 -7.74
N ASP A 92 6.50 -3.45 -8.57
CA ASP A 92 5.92 -4.78 -8.71
C ASP A 92 6.62 -5.74 -7.74
N LEU A 93 5.84 -6.32 -6.82
CA LEU A 93 6.27 -7.40 -5.94
C LEU A 93 6.01 -8.74 -6.63
N VAL A 94 7.08 -9.47 -6.93
CA VAL A 94 7.02 -10.81 -7.52
C VAL A 94 7.31 -11.84 -6.43
N PHE A 95 6.35 -12.74 -6.19
CA PHE A 95 6.45 -13.79 -5.18
C PHE A 95 6.69 -15.12 -5.90
N GLU A 96 7.87 -15.71 -5.71
CA GLU A 96 8.25 -16.95 -6.39
C GLU A 96 9.25 -17.73 -5.52
N ASN A 97 9.06 -19.04 -5.34
CA ASN A 97 10.02 -19.92 -4.65
C ASN A 97 10.48 -19.38 -3.28
N SER A 98 9.52 -18.92 -2.45
CA SER A 98 9.79 -18.28 -1.14
C SER A 98 10.64 -17.01 -1.19
N LYS A 99 10.77 -16.39 -2.36
CA LYS A 99 11.45 -15.10 -2.57
C LYS A 99 10.44 -14.03 -2.95
N ILE A 100 10.68 -12.83 -2.46
CA ILE A 100 9.96 -11.62 -2.88
C ILE A 100 10.97 -10.76 -3.63
N THR A 101 10.73 -10.53 -4.92
CA THR A 101 11.56 -9.66 -5.75
C THR A 101 10.83 -8.34 -6.00
N PHE A 102 11.52 -7.24 -5.72
CA PHE A 102 11.06 -5.89 -5.96
C PHE A 102 11.52 -5.47 -7.35
N LYS A 103 10.58 -5.15 -8.24
CA LYS A 103 10.86 -4.62 -9.58
C LYS A 103 10.31 -3.21 -9.69
N LYS A 104 11.18 -2.22 -9.84
CA LYS A 104 10.74 -0.84 -10.10
C LYS A 104 9.99 -0.82 -11.44
N VAL A 105 8.78 -0.30 -11.43
CA VAL A 105 8.05 -0.05 -12.68
C VAL A 105 8.65 1.22 -13.25
N ALA A 106 9.32 1.14 -14.39
CA ALA A 106 9.85 2.33 -15.06
C ALA A 106 8.68 3.29 -15.33
N GLY A 107 8.66 4.41 -14.60
CA GLY A 107 7.80 5.53 -14.93
C GLY A 107 8.19 6.01 -16.32
N MET A 108 7.20 6.20 -17.18
CA MET A 108 7.33 6.76 -18.52
C MET A 108 8.34 7.91 -18.50
N ALA A 109 9.52 7.70 -19.10
CA ALA A 109 10.48 8.77 -19.28
C ALA A 109 9.75 9.87 -20.04
N THR A 110 9.56 11.03 -19.42
CA THR A 110 9.19 12.23 -20.14
C THR A 110 10.36 12.53 -21.07
N SER A 111 10.25 12.05 -22.31
CA SER A 111 11.09 12.47 -23.42
C SER A 111 10.96 13.99 -23.53
N SER A 112 12.06 14.66 -23.18
CA SER A 112 12.34 16.07 -23.45
C SER A 112 12.33 16.38 -24.94
#